data_AF-A0A430A1K2-F1
#
_entry.id   AF-A0A430A1K2-F1
#
_cell.length_a   1.000
_cell.length_b   1.000
_cell.length_c   1.000
_cell.angle_alpha   90.00
_cell.angle_beta   90.00
_cell.angle_gamma   90.00
#
_symmetry.space_group_name_H-M   'P 1'
#
loop_
_entity.id
_entity.type
_entity.pdbx_description
1 polymer ?
#
loop_
_entity_poly.entity_id
_entity_poly.type
_entity_poly.pdbx_seq_one_letter_code
_entity_poly.pdbx_strand_id
1 'polypeptide(L)'
;MSSEKRQLTRSLKNDRNKKDLLRTELNNATDPNVRLELTKMLLDVEKKEKRKKITKWISLFSGLIIISFILFYLGTNSTKNHVNKNLAKVSHTTNSQSASSKSTSTSSTISETNLSENQLKKWVMAILELAPAPPSKYVLNVRIDDKDKLAYISAGIDQMDGFGTFRVNVKGQLEFMPYMGQFSGNDWTVISEKYMDTSLAKEYFDEQKKKQTSANDSLNNVKKQLVGKKYVIKPILYDDMDAEQAMNDNKAPQNLIHDGMQPITFTSENSVHIELAGTYRPDYDETYTVSNDTINLKDYYIPYTYSDGNFSFDTWTTEESGHTITWAMTSQ
;
A
#
# COMPACT_ATOMS: atom_id res chain seq x y z
N MET A 1 -9.14 -57.97 16.11
CA MET A 1 -8.11 -57.02 15.61
C MET A 1 -8.67 -55.60 15.53
N SER A 2 -9.21 -55.10 16.64
CA SER A 2 -9.99 -53.85 16.73
C SER A 2 -9.58 -53.13 18.00
N SER A 3 -8.72 -52.11 17.89
CA SER A 3 -8.48 -51.10 18.94
C SER A 3 -7.49 -50.01 18.46
N GLU A 4 -6.39 -50.40 17.82
CA GLU A 4 -5.26 -49.49 17.56
C GLU A 4 -5.49 -48.48 16.41
N LYS A 5 -6.19 -48.85 15.34
CA LYS A 5 -6.43 -47.93 14.21
C LYS A 5 -7.43 -46.80 14.49
N ARG A 6 -8.21 -46.86 15.58
CA ARG A 6 -9.16 -45.81 15.96
C ARG A 6 -8.53 -44.67 16.77
N GLN A 7 -7.32 -44.83 17.30
CA GLN A 7 -6.67 -43.78 18.09
C GLN A 7 -5.84 -42.81 17.22
N LEU A 8 -5.36 -43.23 16.06
CA LEU A 8 -4.51 -42.41 15.17
C LEU A 8 -5.27 -41.35 14.35
N THR A 9 -6.60 -41.46 14.19
CA THR A 9 -7.39 -40.44 13.47
C THR A 9 -7.99 -39.36 14.38
N ARG A 10 -7.90 -39.51 15.71
CA ARG A 10 -8.36 -38.48 16.66
C ARG A 10 -7.28 -37.47 17.06
N SER A 11 -6.00 -37.73 16.85
CA SER A 11 -4.92 -36.78 17.21
C SER A 11 -4.47 -35.86 16.07
N LEU A 12 -5.06 -35.97 14.88
CA LEU A 12 -4.73 -35.14 13.70
C LEU A 12 -5.70 -33.98 13.46
N LYS A 13 -6.55 -33.65 14.43
CA LYS A 13 -7.59 -32.63 14.25
C LYS A 13 -7.73 -31.71 15.47
N ASN A 14 -6.64 -31.07 15.91
CA ASN A 14 -6.80 -29.90 16.77
C ASN A 14 -5.65 -28.88 16.77
N ASP A 15 -5.10 -28.57 15.59
CA ASP A 15 -4.27 -27.36 15.39
C ASP A 15 -5.07 -26.23 14.74
N ARG A 16 -6.41 -26.26 14.81
CA ARG A 16 -7.20 -25.11 14.39
C ARG A 16 -7.04 -24.00 15.41
N ASN A 17 -6.60 -22.84 14.93
CA ASN A 17 -6.47 -21.63 15.75
C ASN A 17 -7.81 -21.40 16.47
N LYS A 18 -7.76 -21.09 17.77
CA LYS A 18 -8.94 -20.81 18.59
C LYS A 18 -9.88 -19.78 17.92
N LYS A 19 -9.32 -18.86 17.13
CA LYS A 19 -10.07 -17.91 16.31
C LYS A 19 -10.94 -18.57 15.24
N ASP A 20 -10.44 -19.60 14.56
CA ASP A 20 -11.14 -20.28 13.48
C ASP A 20 -12.25 -21.21 13.99
N LEU A 21 -12.06 -21.80 15.17
CA LEU A 21 -13.11 -22.53 15.89
C LEU A 21 -14.27 -21.59 16.27
N LEU A 22 -13.96 -20.43 16.86
CA LEU A 22 -14.97 -19.43 17.22
C LEU A 22 -15.70 -18.87 16.00
N ARG A 23 -15.02 -18.70 14.85
CA ARG A 23 -15.66 -18.30 13.59
C ARG A 23 -16.61 -19.35 13.04
N THR A 24 -16.20 -20.62 13.11
CA THR A 24 -17.04 -21.74 12.66
C THR A 24 -18.27 -21.89 13.54
N GLU A 25 -18.12 -21.76 14.86
CA GLU A 25 -19.24 -21.80 15.81
C GLU A 25 -20.17 -20.60 15.67
N LEU A 26 -19.65 -19.40 15.38
CA LEU A 26 -20.46 -18.20 15.12
C LEU A 26 -21.33 -18.36 13.86
N ASN A 27 -20.80 -19.01 12.82
CA ASN A 27 -21.52 -19.26 11.58
C ASN A 27 -22.61 -20.33 11.74
N ASN A 28 -22.45 -21.23 12.72
CA ASN A 28 -23.41 -22.29 13.02
C ASN A 28 -24.41 -21.92 14.14
N ALA A 29 -24.20 -20.80 14.84
CA ALA A 29 -25.06 -20.37 15.94
C ALA A 29 -26.29 -19.63 15.42
N THR A 30 -27.47 -20.20 15.65
CA THR A 30 -28.76 -19.60 15.27
C THR A 30 -29.33 -18.66 16.35
N ASP A 31 -28.91 -18.82 17.61
CA ASP A 31 -29.36 -18.01 18.74
C ASP A 31 -28.60 -16.66 18.81
N PRO A 32 -29.31 -15.51 18.83
CA PRO A 32 -28.69 -14.18 18.94
C PRO A 32 -27.79 -13.97 20.16
N ASN A 33 -28.15 -14.54 21.32
CA ASN A 33 -27.37 -14.38 22.55
C ASN A 33 -26.06 -15.17 22.48
N VAL A 34 -26.11 -16.37 21.90
CA VAL A 34 -24.92 -17.21 21.68
C VAL A 34 -23.98 -16.55 20.67
N ARG A 35 -24.51 -15.96 19.59
CA ARG A 35 -23.72 -15.18 18.62
C ARG A 35 -23.03 -13.98 19.27
N LEU A 36 -23.72 -13.26 20.16
CA LEU A 36 -23.16 -12.12 20.87
C LEU A 36 -21.99 -12.54 21.77
N GLU A 37 -22.13 -13.66 22.48
CA GLU A 37 -21.08 -14.19 23.35
C GLU A 37 -19.85 -14.67 22.55
N LEU A 38 -20.06 -15.42 21.47
CA LEU A 38 -18.99 -15.87 20.57
C LEU A 38 -18.25 -14.69 19.93
N THR A 39 -18.96 -13.63 19.57
CA THR A 39 -18.37 -12.40 19.03
C THR A 39 -17.49 -11.69 20.06
N LYS A 40 -17.94 -11.62 21.33
CA LYS A 40 -17.12 -11.08 22.44
C LYS A 40 -15.87 -11.91 22.67
N MET A 41 -15.99 -13.25 22.66
CA MET A 41 -14.84 -14.14 22.82
C MET A 41 -13.81 -13.97 21.68
N LEU A 42 -14.27 -13.76 20.44
CA LEU A 42 -13.41 -13.55 19.29
C LEU A 42 -12.65 -12.23 19.37
N LEU A 43 -13.32 -11.15 19.80
CA LEU A 43 -12.69 -9.85 20.06
C LEU A 43 -11.63 -9.93 21.16
N ASP A 44 -11.90 -10.66 22.24
CA ASP A 44 -10.96 -10.85 23.35
C ASP A 44 -9.72 -11.65 22.94
N VAL A 45 -9.89 -12.67 22.09
CA VAL A 45 -8.77 -13.44 21.52
C VAL A 45 -7.89 -12.53 20.67
N GLU A 46 -8.47 -11.72 19.78
CA GLU A 46 -7.72 -10.80 18.93
C GLU A 46 -6.97 -9.73 19.75
N LYS A 47 -7.59 -9.19 20.80
CA LYS A 47 -6.96 -8.23 21.70
C LYS A 47 -5.77 -8.84 22.46
N LYS A 48 -5.88 -10.10 22.89
CA LYS A 48 -4.79 -10.84 23.54
C LYS A 48 -3.62 -11.12 22.58
N GLU A 49 -3.89 -11.44 21.32
CA GLU A 49 -2.85 -11.63 20.30
C GLU A 49 -2.12 -10.33 19.97
N LYS A 50 -2.84 -9.21 19.79
CA LYS A 50 -2.24 -7.89 19.59
C LYS A 50 -1.33 -7.51 20.76
N ARG A 51 -1.78 -7.71 22.00
CA ARG A 51 -0.96 -7.49 23.21
C ARG A 51 0.28 -8.38 23.26
N LYS A 52 0.17 -9.66 22.91
CA LYS A 52 1.33 -10.58 22.85
C LYS A 52 2.34 -10.21 21.75
N LYS A 53 1.89 -9.70 20.59
CA LYS A 53 2.78 -9.20 19.54
C LYS A 53 3.54 -7.95 20.01
N ILE A 54 2.84 -7.03 20.68
CA ILE A 54 3.44 -5.82 21.25
C ILE A 54 4.48 -6.16 22.34
N THR A 55 4.17 -7.09 23.26
CA THR A 55 5.14 -7.47 24.32
C THR A 55 6.37 -8.18 23.75
N LYS A 56 6.24 -8.99 22.69
CA LYS A 56 7.40 -9.56 21.97
C LYS A 56 8.26 -8.48 21.33
N TRP A 57 7.65 -7.48 20.69
CA TRP A 57 8.37 -6.35 20.08
C TRP A 57 9.12 -5.50 21.11
N ILE A 58 8.51 -5.22 22.25
CA ILE A 58 9.15 -4.48 23.35
C ILE A 58 10.36 -5.25 23.91
N SER A 59 10.29 -6.59 24.01
CA SER A 59 11.41 -7.41 24.47
C SER A 59 12.60 -7.44 23.49
N LEU A 60 12.33 -7.37 22.18
CA LEU A 60 13.38 -7.28 21.16
C LEU A 60 14.04 -5.89 21.16
N PHE A 61 13.25 -4.83 21.35
CA PHE A 61 13.76 -3.48 21.45
C PHE A 61 14.60 -3.25 22.72
N SER A 62 14.23 -3.82 23.87
CA SER A 62 15.04 -3.69 25.09
C SER A 62 16.40 -4.37 24.96
N GLY A 63 16.49 -5.52 24.28
CA GLY A 63 17.77 -6.18 23.98
C GLY A 63 18.70 -5.34 23.11
N LEU A 64 18.16 -4.66 22.09
CA LEU A 64 18.90 -3.75 21.21
C LEU A 64 19.44 -2.52 21.94
N ILE A 65 18.65 -1.96 22.87
CA ILE A 65 19.08 -0.80 23.68
C ILE A 65 20.24 -1.18 24.60
N ILE A 66 20.22 -2.38 25.20
CA ILE A 66 21.31 -2.86 26.06
C ILE A 66 22.61 -3.07 25.26
N ILE A 67 22.51 -3.62 24.05
CA ILE A 67 23.66 -3.79 23.14
C ILE A 67 24.25 -2.43 22.74
N SER A 68 23.39 -1.45 22.46
CA SER A 68 23.82 -0.09 22.11
C SER A 68 24.53 0.61 23.28
N PHE A 69 24.07 0.42 24.52
CA PHE A 69 24.75 0.92 25.72
C PHE A 69 26.11 0.25 25.96
N ILE A 70 26.25 -1.05 25.68
CA ILE A 70 27.55 -1.75 25.79
C ILE A 70 28.54 -1.20 24.75
N LEU A 71 28.11 -1.00 23.50
CA LEU A 71 28.96 -0.45 22.45
C LEU A 71 29.40 1.00 22.74
N PHE A 72 28.51 1.81 23.32
CA PHE A 72 28.84 3.18 23.73
C PHE A 72 29.81 3.22 24.91
N TYR A 73 29.71 2.27 25.85
CA TYR A 73 30.61 2.19 27.00
C TYR A 73 32.02 1.68 26.62
N LEU A 74 32.14 0.83 25.61
CA LEU A 74 33.46 0.40 25.08
C LEU A 74 34.11 1.46 24.18
N GLY A 75 33.33 2.35 23.56
CA GLY A 75 33.82 3.36 22.60
C GLY A 75 34.47 4.61 23.20
N THR A 76 34.42 4.82 24.52
CA THR A 76 34.89 6.07 25.15
C THR A 76 36.33 6.03 25.72
N ASN A 77 37.05 4.92 25.59
CA ASN A 77 38.40 4.75 26.19
C ASN A 77 39.57 4.70 25.19
N SER A 78 39.54 5.49 24.11
CA SER A 78 40.72 5.70 23.25
C SER A 78 40.58 7.05 22.56
N THR A 79 41.26 8.13 22.96
CA THR A 79 42.70 8.34 22.77
C THR A 79 43.15 9.57 23.56
N LYS A 80 44.25 9.46 24.32
CA LYS A 80 45.04 10.60 24.81
C LYS A 80 46.27 10.79 23.91
N ASN A 81 46.64 12.07 23.76
CA ASN A 81 47.93 12.62 23.31
C ASN A 81 48.19 12.69 21.78
N HIS A 82 48.26 13.91 21.24
CA HIS A 82 49.55 14.57 21.11
C HIS A 82 49.42 16.10 20.93
N VAL A 83 50.25 16.80 21.71
CA VAL A 83 50.52 18.24 21.65
C VAL A 83 51.39 18.55 20.42
N ASN A 84 51.10 19.63 19.71
CA ASN A 84 52.15 20.51 19.21
C ASN A 84 51.71 21.98 19.12
N LYS A 85 52.52 22.81 19.77
CA LYS A 85 52.46 24.27 19.80
C LYS A 85 52.85 24.82 18.43
N ASN A 86 52.21 25.90 18.00
CA ASN A 86 52.96 27.05 17.54
C ASN A 86 52.23 28.36 17.81
N LEU A 87 53.04 29.31 18.25
CA LEU A 87 52.73 30.58 18.87
C LEU A 87 53.00 31.66 17.82
N ALA A 88 52.03 32.51 17.52
CA ALA A 88 52.28 33.83 16.95
C ALA A 88 51.32 34.82 17.62
N LYS A 89 51.91 35.64 18.47
CA LYS A 89 51.30 36.69 19.30
C LYS A 89 51.39 38.01 18.53
N VAL A 90 50.27 38.69 18.32
CA VAL A 90 50.22 40.17 18.27
C VAL A 90 48.93 40.63 18.94
N SER A 91 49.07 41.49 19.95
CA SER A 91 48.00 42.18 20.67
C SER A 91 47.81 43.58 20.10
N HIS A 92 46.58 44.10 20.06
CA HIS A 92 46.15 45.35 20.72
C HIS A 92 44.69 45.74 20.34
N THR A 93 43.82 45.71 21.36
CA THR A 93 42.92 46.77 21.84
C THR A 93 42.02 47.58 20.88
N THR A 94 40.70 47.37 21.06
CA THR A 94 39.55 48.34 21.09
C THR A 94 39.24 49.25 19.90
N ASN A 95 38.10 49.03 19.24
CA ASN A 95 36.99 50.01 19.20
C ASN A 95 35.71 49.44 18.58
N SER A 96 34.58 49.81 19.20
CA SER A 96 33.22 49.63 18.74
C SER A 96 32.92 50.61 17.60
N GLN A 97 32.41 50.13 16.46
CA GLN A 97 31.50 50.94 15.64
C GLN A 97 30.75 50.10 14.61
N SER A 98 29.43 50.16 14.73
CA SER A 98 28.45 49.74 13.74
C SER A 98 28.70 50.45 12.41
N ALA A 99 28.82 49.69 11.32
CA ALA A 99 28.63 50.21 9.98
C ALA A 99 28.13 49.09 9.05
N SER A 100 26.90 49.31 8.59
CA SER A 100 26.24 48.69 7.44
C SER A 100 27.21 48.18 6.36
N SER A 101 27.32 46.87 6.24
CA SER A 101 27.92 46.22 5.08
C SER A 101 26.80 45.75 4.17
N LYS A 102 26.49 46.62 3.22
CA LYS A 102 25.88 46.35 1.92
C LYS A 102 26.37 44.99 1.40
N SER A 103 25.50 43.98 1.42
CA SER A 103 25.78 42.67 0.86
C SER A 103 25.84 42.79 -0.66
N THR A 104 27.04 43.05 -1.17
CA THR A 104 27.41 42.70 -2.54
C THR A 104 27.18 41.19 -2.66
N SER A 105 26.09 40.81 -3.33
CA SER A 105 25.82 39.45 -3.75
C SER A 105 26.89 39.04 -4.77
N THR A 106 28.02 38.55 -4.27
CA THR A 106 28.89 37.68 -5.05
C THR A 106 28.05 36.51 -5.51
N SER A 107 27.70 36.52 -6.79
CA SER A 107 27.28 35.34 -7.55
C SER A 107 28.42 34.33 -7.46
N SER A 108 28.42 33.55 -6.37
CA SER A 108 29.16 32.30 -6.34
C SER A 108 28.39 31.37 -7.28
N THR A 109 29.04 30.95 -8.35
CA THR A 109 28.54 29.89 -9.22
C THR A 109 28.34 28.67 -8.33
N ILE A 110 27.07 28.35 -8.02
CA ILE A 110 26.71 27.23 -7.16
C ILE A 110 27.10 25.95 -7.92
N SER A 111 27.87 25.07 -7.29
CA SER A 111 28.20 23.75 -7.84
C SER A 111 27.15 22.75 -7.38
N GLU A 112 26.30 22.27 -8.29
CA GLU A 112 25.20 21.36 -7.98
C GLU A 112 25.67 20.03 -7.37
N THR A 113 26.88 19.59 -7.70
CA THR A 113 27.50 18.37 -7.15
C THR A 113 28.14 18.57 -5.76
N ASN A 114 28.22 19.82 -5.26
CA ASN A 114 28.85 20.16 -3.99
C ASN A 114 27.99 21.15 -3.20
N LEU A 115 26.73 20.76 -2.96
CA LEU A 115 25.78 21.54 -2.19
C LEU A 115 25.95 21.28 -0.69
N SER A 116 25.83 22.34 0.10
CA SER A 116 25.59 22.20 1.54
C SER A 116 24.24 21.54 1.82
N GLU A 117 24.09 20.92 2.99
CA GLU A 117 22.82 20.33 3.42
C GLU A 117 21.65 21.32 3.33
N ASN A 118 21.89 22.58 3.72
CA ASN A 118 20.88 23.64 3.65
C ASN A 118 20.50 24.01 2.23
N GLN A 119 21.44 24.01 1.28
CA GLN A 119 21.13 24.24 -0.13
C GLN A 119 20.31 23.08 -0.69
N LEU A 120 20.71 21.83 -0.43
CA LEU A 120 19.94 20.67 -0.88
C LEU A 120 18.51 20.67 -0.33
N LYS A 121 18.34 20.97 0.97
CA LYS A 121 17.02 21.12 1.59
C LYS A 121 16.18 22.21 0.93
N LYS A 122 16.78 23.37 0.62
CA LYS A 122 16.08 24.47 -0.09
C LYS A 122 15.63 24.05 -1.48
N TRP A 123 16.49 23.37 -2.23
CA TRP A 123 16.16 22.90 -3.58
C TRP A 123 14.98 21.93 -3.54
N VAL A 124 15.01 20.95 -2.62
CA VAL A 124 13.93 19.98 -2.46
C VAL A 124 12.64 20.62 -1.96
N MET A 125 12.72 21.57 -1.03
CA MET A 125 11.53 22.32 -0.60
C MET A 125 10.86 23.06 -1.76
N ALA A 126 11.64 23.68 -2.65
CA ALA A 126 11.09 24.34 -3.83
C ALA A 126 10.35 23.36 -4.76
N ILE A 127 10.76 22.09 -4.81
CA ILE A 127 10.03 21.03 -5.51
C ILE A 127 8.74 20.65 -4.77
N LEU A 128 8.83 20.45 -3.45
CA LEU A 128 7.70 20.03 -2.61
C LEU A 128 6.58 21.08 -2.53
N GLU A 129 6.90 22.36 -2.69
CA GLU A 129 5.93 23.47 -2.75
C GLU A 129 5.04 23.43 -4.01
N LEU A 130 5.42 22.67 -5.05
CA LEU A 130 4.59 22.46 -6.23
C LEU A 130 3.47 21.44 -5.98
N ALA A 131 3.68 20.54 -5.02
CA ALA A 131 2.69 19.53 -4.65
C ALA A 131 1.60 20.15 -3.76
N PRO A 132 0.41 19.51 -3.66
CA PRO A 132 -0.60 19.93 -2.69
C PRO A 132 -0.01 20.02 -1.28
N ALA A 133 -0.38 21.08 -0.55
CA ALA A 133 0.13 21.29 0.80
C ALA A 133 -0.16 20.05 1.67
N PRO A 134 0.85 19.52 2.38
CA PRO A 134 0.66 18.37 3.24
C PRO A 134 -0.28 18.73 4.41
N PRO A 135 -0.92 17.73 5.03
CA PRO A 135 -1.77 17.96 6.20
C PRO A 135 -0.99 18.43 7.44
N SER A 136 0.34 18.25 7.44
CA SER A 136 1.25 18.68 8.50
C SER A 136 2.50 19.33 7.89
N LYS A 137 3.69 19.13 8.47
CA LYS A 137 4.95 19.68 7.98
C LYS A 137 5.78 18.63 7.26
N TYR A 138 6.57 19.07 6.29
CA TYR A 138 7.62 18.23 5.70
C TYR A 138 8.75 17.99 6.69
N VAL A 139 9.25 16.76 6.71
CA VAL A 139 10.44 16.35 7.46
C VAL A 139 11.50 15.90 6.46
N LEU A 140 12.62 16.61 6.41
CA LEU A 140 13.71 16.38 5.46
C LEU A 140 14.92 15.78 6.17
N ASN A 141 15.24 14.54 5.84
CA ASN A 141 16.40 13.82 6.38
C ASN A 141 17.44 13.63 5.28
N VAL A 142 18.61 14.24 5.45
CA VAL A 142 19.73 14.11 4.51
C VAL A 142 20.66 13.01 4.97
N ARG A 143 21.11 12.17 4.03
CA ARG A 143 22.13 11.15 4.25
C ARG A 143 23.07 11.10 3.05
N ILE A 144 24.31 10.72 3.28
CA ILE A 144 25.25 10.36 2.21
C ILE A 144 25.33 8.84 2.21
N ASP A 145 25.10 8.19 1.07
CA ASP A 145 25.21 6.74 0.98
C ASP A 145 26.67 6.33 0.80
N ASP A 146 27.11 5.34 1.58
CA ASP A 146 28.50 4.92 1.58
C ASP A 146 28.93 4.17 0.32
N LYS A 147 28.00 3.63 -0.45
CA LYS A 147 28.30 2.84 -1.65
C LYS A 147 28.49 3.71 -2.88
N ASP A 148 27.57 4.64 -3.11
CA ASP A 148 27.59 5.50 -4.31
C ASP A 148 28.13 6.92 -4.05
N LYS A 149 28.34 7.28 -2.77
CA LYS A 149 28.81 8.60 -2.32
C LYS A 149 27.91 9.76 -2.76
N LEU A 150 26.64 9.50 -3.05
CA LEU A 150 25.65 10.51 -3.39
C LEU A 150 24.91 11.01 -2.16
N ALA A 151 24.46 12.26 -2.22
CA ALA A 151 23.59 12.85 -1.22
C ALA A 151 22.13 12.49 -1.52
N TYR A 152 21.49 11.83 -0.56
CA TYR A 152 20.07 11.48 -0.56
C TYR A 152 19.33 12.34 0.46
N ILE A 153 18.09 12.67 0.14
CA ILE A 153 17.20 13.40 1.02
C ILE A 153 15.82 12.76 0.98
N SER A 154 15.45 12.13 2.09
CA SER A 154 14.12 11.55 2.25
C SER A 154 13.18 12.64 2.76
N ALA A 155 12.11 12.86 2.00
CA ALA A 155 11.04 13.79 2.33
C ALA A 155 9.86 12.99 2.90
N GLY A 156 9.60 13.18 4.18
CA GLY A 156 8.44 12.65 4.89
C GLY A 156 7.41 13.73 5.18
N ILE A 157 6.19 13.30 5.51
CA ILE A 157 5.18 14.14 6.17
C ILE A 157 5.13 13.68 7.63
N ASP A 158 5.15 14.62 8.58
CA ASP A 158 5.10 14.28 10.00
C ASP A 158 3.87 13.39 10.29
N GLN A 159 4.11 12.21 10.88
CA GLN A 159 3.10 11.17 11.20
C GLN A 159 2.44 10.44 10.02
N MET A 160 2.98 10.54 8.80
CA MET A 160 2.48 9.81 7.63
C MET A 160 3.61 9.13 6.85
N ASP A 161 3.26 8.16 6.01
CA ASP A 161 4.21 7.57 5.07
C ASP A 161 4.76 8.66 4.12
N GLY A 162 6.05 8.54 3.80
CA GLY A 162 6.83 9.64 3.22
C GLY A 162 6.46 9.97 1.77
N PHE A 163 6.67 11.23 1.39
CA PHE A 163 6.44 11.75 0.04
C PHE A 163 7.33 11.07 -1.01
N GLY A 164 8.59 10.87 -0.68
CA GLY A 164 9.57 10.35 -1.62
C GLY A 164 11.00 10.52 -1.14
N THR A 165 11.95 10.10 -1.96
CA THR A 165 13.37 10.42 -1.77
C THR A 165 13.92 11.09 -3.01
N PHE A 166 14.76 12.10 -2.77
CA PHE A 166 15.51 12.77 -3.81
C PHE A 166 16.99 12.42 -3.67
N ARG A 167 17.72 12.55 -4.78
CA ARG A 167 19.18 12.50 -4.78
C ARG A 167 19.75 13.44 -5.82
N VAL A 168 20.97 13.91 -5.60
CA VAL A 168 21.74 14.60 -6.65
C VAL A 168 22.60 13.55 -7.36
N ASN A 169 22.40 13.38 -8.65
CA ASN A 169 23.19 12.43 -9.44
C ASN A 169 24.58 12.99 -9.79
N VAL A 170 25.43 12.17 -10.40
CA VAL A 170 26.80 12.54 -10.78
C VAL A 170 26.89 13.70 -11.79
N LYS A 171 25.77 14.04 -12.47
CA LYS A 171 25.67 15.17 -13.40
C LYS A 171 25.21 16.46 -12.71
N GLY A 172 24.96 16.43 -11.40
CA GLY A 172 24.42 17.57 -10.67
C GLY A 172 22.91 17.76 -10.85
N GLN A 173 22.19 16.76 -11.36
CA GLN A 173 20.74 16.84 -11.52
C GLN A 173 20.04 16.28 -10.28
N LEU A 174 18.92 16.88 -9.88
CA LEU A 174 18.08 16.35 -8.83
C LEU A 174 17.14 15.29 -9.42
N GLU A 175 17.23 14.08 -8.90
CA GLU A 175 16.35 12.96 -9.22
C GLU A 175 15.37 12.73 -8.07
N PHE A 176 14.16 12.29 -8.39
CA PHE A 176 13.08 11.99 -7.48
C PHE A 176 12.61 10.54 -7.67
N MET A 177 12.39 9.86 -6.55
CA MET A 177 11.74 8.56 -6.48
C MET A 177 10.60 8.63 -5.45
N PRO A 178 9.33 8.49 -5.87
CA PRO A 178 8.21 8.55 -4.95
C PRO A 178 8.17 7.30 -4.04
N TYR A 179 7.82 7.48 -2.77
CA TYR A 179 7.39 6.40 -1.88
C TYR A 179 5.85 6.35 -1.96
N MET A 180 5.27 5.15 -1.98
CA MET A 180 3.86 4.90 -2.31
C MET A 180 2.86 5.99 -1.86
N GLY A 181 1.95 6.40 -2.76
CA GLY A 181 0.95 7.45 -2.55
C GLY A 181 0.35 7.95 -3.88
N GLN A 182 0.01 9.24 -3.99
CA GLN A 182 -0.51 9.88 -5.23
C GLN A 182 0.44 9.80 -6.44
N PHE A 183 1.69 9.36 -6.21
CA PHE A 183 2.72 9.16 -7.21
C PHE A 183 3.28 7.75 -7.00
N SER A 184 3.29 6.92 -8.04
CA SER A 184 3.86 5.57 -8.00
C SER A 184 4.95 5.43 -9.05
N GLY A 185 6.08 4.82 -8.67
CA GLY A 185 7.23 4.62 -9.54
C GLY A 185 8.41 4.01 -8.78
N ASN A 186 9.06 3.02 -9.37
CA ASN A 186 10.25 2.36 -8.80
C ASN A 186 11.57 2.91 -9.37
N ASP A 187 11.48 3.90 -10.27
CA ASP A 187 12.60 4.44 -11.02
C ASP A 187 12.90 5.89 -10.63
N TRP A 188 14.17 6.26 -10.72
CA TRP A 188 14.63 7.63 -10.52
C TRP A 188 14.26 8.49 -11.72
N THR A 189 13.50 9.55 -11.48
CA THR A 189 13.12 10.53 -12.51
C THR A 189 13.85 11.84 -12.27
N VAL A 190 14.49 12.40 -13.30
CA VAL A 190 15.09 13.73 -13.19
C VAL A 190 13.98 14.77 -13.02
N ILE A 191 14.01 15.49 -11.91
CA ILE A 191 12.98 16.46 -11.51
C ILE A 191 13.51 17.89 -11.58
N SER A 192 14.83 18.08 -11.70
CA SER A 192 15.45 19.39 -11.88
C SER A 192 16.88 19.23 -12.42
N GLU A 193 17.24 19.98 -13.46
CA GLU A 193 18.60 19.94 -14.03
C GLU A 193 19.56 20.92 -13.36
N LYS A 194 19.03 21.98 -12.73
CA LYS A 194 19.81 23.08 -12.17
C LYS A 194 19.28 23.49 -10.82
N TYR A 195 20.17 23.94 -9.95
CA TYR A 195 19.80 24.36 -8.60
C TYR A 195 18.65 25.38 -8.62
N MET A 196 17.55 25.07 -7.91
CA MET A 196 16.32 25.86 -7.80
C MET A 196 15.47 25.99 -9.08
N ASP A 197 15.84 25.35 -10.19
CA ASP A 197 14.97 25.28 -11.36
C ASP A 197 13.86 24.24 -11.13
N THR A 198 12.61 24.69 -11.08
CA THR A 198 11.45 23.86 -10.78
C THR A 198 10.63 23.49 -12.02
N SER A 199 11.09 23.85 -13.22
CA SER A 199 10.34 23.67 -14.48
C SER A 199 9.99 22.21 -14.76
N LEU A 200 10.99 21.32 -14.75
CA LEU A 200 10.78 19.87 -14.94
C LEU A 200 9.88 19.27 -13.86
N ALA A 201 10.07 19.68 -12.61
CA ALA A 201 9.24 19.23 -11.50
C ALA A 201 7.78 19.60 -11.69
N LYS A 202 7.53 20.83 -12.15
CA LYS A 202 6.18 21.31 -12.41
C LYS A 202 5.51 20.49 -13.50
N GLU A 203 6.21 20.25 -14.61
CA GLU A 203 5.71 19.40 -15.70
C GLU A 203 5.38 17.99 -15.21
N TYR A 204 6.28 17.38 -14.44
CA TYR A 204 6.05 16.07 -13.83
C TYR A 204 4.79 16.05 -12.96
N PHE A 205 4.63 17.00 -12.02
CA PHE A 205 3.43 17.02 -11.17
C PHE A 205 2.14 17.29 -11.94
N ASP A 206 2.19 18.14 -12.98
CA ASP A 206 1.05 18.40 -13.86
C ASP A 206 0.65 17.12 -14.63
N GLU A 207 1.61 16.34 -15.14
CA GLU A 207 1.35 15.06 -15.80
C GLU A 207 0.75 14.02 -14.85
N GLN A 208 1.29 13.90 -13.64
CA GLN A 208 0.79 12.95 -12.65
C GLN A 208 -0.64 13.30 -12.23
N LYS A 209 -0.94 14.60 -12.05
CA LYS A 209 -2.29 15.08 -11.80
C LYS A 209 -3.24 14.74 -12.95
N LYS A 210 -2.82 14.92 -14.21
CA LYS A 210 -3.61 14.52 -15.39
C LYS A 210 -3.89 13.02 -15.40
N LYS A 211 -2.88 12.18 -15.16
CA LYS A 211 -3.03 10.71 -15.09
C LYS A 211 -4.04 10.32 -14.01
N GLN A 212 -3.98 10.95 -12.84
CA GLN A 212 -4.93 10.70 -11.76
C GLN A 212 -6.35 11.14 -12.11
N THR A 213 -6.52 12.32 -12.73
CA THR A 213 -7.83 12.78 -13.21
C THR A 213 -8.39 11.84 -14.26
N SER A 214 -7.61 11.45 -15.27
CA SER A 214 -8.04 10.52 -16.32
C SER A 214 -8.39 9.13 -15.76
N ALA A 215 -7.65 8.62 -14.78
CA ALA A 215 -7.97 7.37 -14.12
C ALA A 215 -9.32 7.47 -13.37
N ASN A 216 -9.54 8.53 -12.60
CA ASN A 216 -10.81 8.76 -11.90
C ASN A 216 -11.98 8.93 -12.87
N ASP A 217 -11.79 9.64 -13.98
CA ASP A 217 -12.81 9.80 -15.02
C ASP A 217 -13.15 8.46 -15.67
N SER A 218 -12.15 7.63 -15.95
CA SER A 218 -12.34 6.27 -16.47
C SER A 218 -13.18 5.42 -15.53
N LEU A 219 -12.83 5.38 -14.23
CA LEU A 219 -13.57 4.62 -13.22
C LEU A 219 -15.02 5.13 -13.07
N ASN A 220 -15.22 6.44 -13.12
CA ASN A 220 -16.55 7.03 -13.09
C ASN A 220 -17.37 6.68 -14.34
N ASN A 221 -16.73 6.61 -15.51
CA ASN A 221 -17.40 6.20 -16.75
C ASN A 221 -17.78 4.72 -16.73
N VAL A 222 -16.92 3.84 -16.22
CA VAL A 222 -17.24 2.42 -16.02
C VAL A 222 -18.46 2.28 -15.11
N LYS A 223 -18.47 2.94 -13.94
CA LYS A 223 -19.64 2.94 -13.05
C LYS A 223 -20.91 3.39 -13.76
N LYS A 224 -20.87 4.49 -14.52
CA LYS A 224 -22.03 4.98 -15.29
C LYS A 224 -22.56 3.97 -16.30
N GLN A 225 -21.70 3.15 -16.90
CA GLN A 225 -22.12 2.09 -17.83
C GLN A 225 -22.75 0.89 -17.12
N LEU A 226 -22.40 0.66 -15.86
CA LEU A 226 -22.99 -0.41 -15.04
C LEU A 226 -24.36 -0.02 -14.48
N VAL A 227 -24.50 1.20 -13.92
CA VAL A 227 -25.72 1.60 -13.20
C VAL A 227 -26.98 1.45 -14.06
N GLY A 228 -27.99 0.78 -13.51
CA GLY A 228 -29.27 0.48 -14.14
C GLY A 228 -29.24 -0.71 -15.09
N LYS A 229 -28.09 -1.38 -15.29
CA LYS A 229 -27.97 -2.56 -16.15
C LYS A 229 -28.11 -3.86 -15.36
N LYS A 230 -28.63 -4.87 -16.04
CA LYS A 230 -28.79 -6.23 -15.55
C LYS A 230 -27.80 -7.16 -16.22
N TYR A 231 -27.24 -8.06 -15.44
CA TYR A 231 -26.26 -9.04 -15.87
C TYR A 231 -26.50 -10.37 -15.17
N VAL A 232 -25.89 -11.44 -15.68
CA VAL A 232 -25.81 -12.73 -15.02
C VAL A 232 -24.36 -13.13 -14.88
N ILE A 233 -23.96 -13.48 -13.66
CA ILE A 233 -22.74 -14.22 -13.39
C ILE A 233 -23.09 -15.71 -13.48
N LYS A 234 -22.33 -16.49 -14.25
CA LYS A 234 -22.52 -17.94 -14.34
C LYS A 234 -21.22 -18.67 -14.64
N PRO A 235 -21.09 -19.94 -14.22
CA PRO A 235 -20.00 -20.79 -14.69
C PRO A 235 -20.26 -21.14 -16.16
N ILE A 236 -19.19 -21.09 -16.96
CA ILE A 236 -19.18 -21.46 -18.39
C ILE A 236 -18.32 -22.70 -18.64
N LEU A 237 -17.26 -22.91 -17.86
CA LEU A 237 -16.44 -24.12 -17.93
C LEU A 237 -16.19 -24.72 -16.54
N TYR A 238 -16.00 -26.03 -16.50
CA TYR A 238 -15.56 -26.83 -15.36
C TYR A 238 -14.44 -27.76 -15.83
N ASP A 239 -13.22 -27.59 -15.31
CA ASP A 239 -12.00 -28.26 -15.79
C ASP A 239 -11.87 -28.21 -17.33
N ASP A 240 -12.02 -27.00 -17.90
CA ASP A 240 -11.99 -26.72 -19.34
C ASP A 240 -13.08 -27.40 -20.19
N MET A 241 -14.05 -28.09 -19.56
CA MET A 241 -15.24 -28.63 -20.21
C MET A 241 -16.41 -27.67 -20.08
N ASP A 242 -17.30 -27.59 -21.07
CA ASP A 242 -18.57 -26.87 -20.94
C ASP A 242 -19.29 -27.27 -19.63
N ALA A 243 -19.66 -26.28 -18.83
CA ALA A 243 -20.14 -26.52 -17.47
C ALA A 243 -21.46 -27.33 -17.45
N GLU A 244 -22.35 -27.12 -18.42
CA GLU A 244 -23.61 -27.86 -18.53
C GLU A 244 -23.35 -29.31 -18.97
N GLN A 245 -22.47 -29.50 -19.95
CA GLN A 245 -22.01 -30.83 -20.36
C GLN A 245 -21.34 -31.58 -19.19
N ALA A 246 -20.47 -30.92 -18.43
CA ALA A 246 -19.78 -31.51 -17.28
C ALA A 246 -20.77 -31.96 -16.20
N MET A 247 -21.84 -31.19 -15.94
CA MET A 247 -22.92 -31.62 -15.05
C MET A 247 -23.68 -32.82 -15.61
N ASN A 248 -24.09 -32.79 -16.88
CA ASN A 248 -24.83 -33.88 -17.52
C ASN A 248 -24.04 -35.20 -17.54
N ASP A 249 -22.71 -35.11 -17.67
CA ASP A 249 -21.79 -36.25 -17.64
C ASP A 249 -21.42 -36.73 -16.22
N ASN A 250 -21.98 -36.12 -15.17
CA ASN A 250 -21.61 -36.35 -13.75
C ASN A 250 -20.13 -36.10 -13.43
N LYS A 251 -19.48 -35.18 -14.16
CA LYS A 251 -18.10 -34.72 -13.89
C LYS A 251 -18.07 -33.49 -12.99
N ALA A 252 -19.13 -32.67 -13.04
CA ALA A 252 -19.32 -31.51 -12.17
C ALA A 252 -20.46 -31.75 -11.16
N PRO A 253 -20.49 -31.02 -10.02
CA PRO A 253 -21.62 -31.03 -9.11
C PRO A 253 -22.94 -30.68 -9.81
N GLN A 254 -24.01 -31.43 -9.51
CA GLN A 254 -25.33 -31.24 -10.16
C GLN A 254 -25.97 -29.87 -9.89
N ASN A 255 -25.48 -29.15 -8.90
CA ASN A 255 -25.94 -27.81 -8.54
C ASN A 255 -25.03 -26.70 -9.08
N LEU A 256 -23.98 -26.99 -9.86
CA LEU A 256 -23.02 -25.99 -10.34
C LEU A 256 -23.70 -24.81 -11.05
N ILE A 257 -24.57 -25.07 -12.03
CA ILE A 257 -25.27 -24.00 -12.76
C ILE A 257 -26.43 -23.45 -11.94
N HIS A 258 -27.19 -24.30 -11.24
CA HIS A 258 -28.38 -23.89 -10.49
C HIS A 258 -28.06 -22.96 -9.32
N ASP A 259 -26.96 -23.24 -8.60
CA ASP A 259 -26.52 -22.44 -7.46
C ASP A 259 -25.46 -21.40 -7.86
N GLY A 260 -24.74 -21.63 -8.96
CA GLY A 260 -23.71 -20.72 -9.47
C GLY A 260 -24.25 -19.61 -10.39
N MET A 261 -25.47 -19.73 -10.93
CA MET A 261 -26.08 -18.65 -11.70
C MET A 261 -26.62 -17.57 -10.76
N GLN A 262 -26.15 -16.34 -10.95
CA GLN A 262 -26.50 -15.21 -10.11
C GLN A 262 -26.87 -14.00 -10.99
N PRO A 263 -28.18 -13.74 -11.19
CA PRO A 263 -28.64 -12.49 -11.79
C PRO A 263 -28.37 -11.31 -10.85
N ILE A 264 -27.84 -10.23 -11.42
CA ILE A 264 -27.47 -9.03 -10.67
C ILE A 264 -27.90 -7.76 -11.42
N THR A 265 -28.31 -6.75 -10.66
CA THR A 265 -28.66 -5.42 -11.18
C THR A 265 -27.85 -4.37 -10.46
N PHE A 266 -27.03 -3.58 -11.16
CA PHE A 266 -26.33 -2.46 -10.52
C PHE A 266 -27.33 -1.33 -10.24
N THR A 267 -27.68 -1.12 -8.97
CA THR A 267 -28.70 -0.14 -8.57
C THR A 267 -28.13 1.26 -8.36
N SER A 268 -26.83 1.35 -8.04
CA SER A 268 -26.12 2.62 -7.87
C SER A 268 -24.62 2.50 -8.18
N GLU A 269 -23.87 3.60 -7.98
CA GLU A 269 -22.40 3.64 -8.14
C GLU A 269 -21.63 2.73 -7.16
N ASN A 270 -22.30 2.17 -6.16
CA ASN A 270 -21.69 1.33 -5.13
C ASN A 270 -22.58 0.18 -4.64
N SER A 271 -23.79 0.03 -5.17
CA SER A 271 -24.75 -1.00 -4.77
C SER A 271 -25.18 -1.85 -5.96
N VAL A 272 -25.30 -3.15 -5.72
CA VAL A 272 -25.83 -4.12 -6.65
C VAL A 272 -26.93 -4.92 -5.95
N HIS A 273 -28.05 -5.11 -6.63
CA HIS A 273 -29.11 -6.01 -6.21
C HIS A 273 -28.84 -7.41 -6.75
N ILE A 274 -28.86 -8.41 -5.88
CA ILE A 274 -28.61 -9.81 -6.23
C ILE A 274 -29.92 -10.57 -6.12
N GLU A 275 -30.36 -11.12 -7.24
CA GLU A 275 -31.53 -11.99 -7.31
C GLU A 275 -31.08 -13.43 -6.97
N LEU A 276 -31.78 -14.10 -6.05
CA LEU A 276 -31.46 -15.48 -5.68
C LEU A 276 -32.50 -16.47 -6.22
N ALA A 277 -32.03 -17.65 -6.62
CA ALA A 277 -32.90 -18.73 -7.02
C ALA A 277 -33.65 -19.31 -5.80
N GLY A 278 -34.99 -19.22 -5.83
CA GLY A 278 -35.89 -19.94 -4.91
C GLY A 278 -36.59 -19.07 -3.87
N THR A 279 -37.77 -19.51 -3.45
CA THR A 279 -38.68 -18.77 -2.55
C THR A 279 -38.20 -18.60 -1.11
N TYR A 280 -37.09 -19.24 -0.73
CA TYR A 280 -36.59 -19.29 0.64
C TYR A 280 -35.43 -18.34 0.93
N ARG A 281 -34.80 -17.75 -0.10
CA ARG A 281 -33.72 -16.78 0.08
C ARG A 281 -34.17 -15.45 -0.52
N PRO A 282 -34.42 -14.42 0.31
CA PRO A 282 -34.79 -13.13 -0.23
C PRO A 282 -33.62 -12.56 -1.04
N ASP A 283 -33.97 -11.86 -2.11
CA ASP A 283 -33.04 -10.99 -2.81
C ASP A 283 -32.45 -9.97 -1.83
N TYR A 284 -31.23 -9.54 -2.09
CA TYR A 284 -30.52 -8.64 -1.19
C TYR A 284 -29.60 -7.72 -1.97
N ASP A 285 -29.32 -6.57 -1.37
CA ASP A 285 -28.35 -5.62 -1.90
C ASP A 285 -26.96 -5.92 -1.32
N GLU A 286 -25.94 -5.71 -2.14
CA GLU A 286 -24.55 -5.86 -1.76
C GLU A 286 -23.74 -4.68 -2.28
N THR A 287 -22.63 -4.39 -1.60
CA THR A 287 -21.70 -3.36 -2.06
C THR A 287 -20.68 -3.90 -3.06
N TYR A 288 -20.31 -3.07 -4.05
CA TYR A 288 -19.24 -3.37 -4.99
C TYR A 288 -18.24 -2.22 -5.10
N THR A 289 -17.04 -2.53 -5.56
CA THR A 289 -16.02 -1.52 -5.89
C THR A 289 -15.49 -1.74 -7.30
N VAL A 290 -14.96 -0.68 -7.91
CA VAL A 290 -14.36 -0.71 -9.25
C VAL A 290 -12.91 -0.26 -9.12
N SER A 291 -11.97 -1.10 -9.53
CA SER A 291 -10.55 -0.77 -9.72
C SER A 291 -10.29 -0.54 -11.22
N ASN A 292 -9.02 -0.34 -11.60
CA ASN A 292 -8.65 -0.10 -13.00
C ASN A 292 -8.93 -1.28 -13.93
N ASP A 293 -9.03 -2.49 -13.39
CA ASP A 293 -9.09 -3.75 -14.15
C ASP A 293 -10.13 -4.74 -13.60
N THR A 294 -10.69 -4.51 -12.42
CA THR A 294 -11.68 -5.42 -11.82
C THR A 294 -12.89 -4.69 -11.22
N ILE A 295 -14.02 -5.38 -11.25
CA ILE A 295 -15.19 -5.09 -10.43
C ILE A 295 -15.21 -6.11 -9.30
N ASN A 296 -15.09 -5.63 -8.07
CA ASN A 296 -15.04 -6.49 -6.90
C ASN A 296 -16.42 -6.56 -6.27
N LEU A 297 -16.99 -7.76 -6.26
CA LEU A 297 -18.30 -8.06 -5.71
C LEU A 297 -18.21 -9.34 -4.88
N LYS A 298 -18.36 -9.22 -3.56
CA LYS A 298 -18.15 -10.34 -2.62
C LYS A 298 -16.78 -11.01 -2.82
N ASP A 299 -16.79 -12.28 -3.19
CA ASP A 299 -15.63 -13.11 -3.44
C ASP A 299 -15.23 -13.11 -4.94
N TYR A 300 -15.95 -12.38 -5.79
CA TYR A 300 -15.64 -12.24 -7.21
C TYR A 300 -14.79 -11.01 -7.48
N TYR A 301 -13.71 -11.24 -8.22
CA TYR A 301 -12.85 -10.22 -8.82
C TYR A 301 -13.08 -10.30 -10.33
N ILE A 302 -14.08 -9.58 -10.80
CA ILE A 302 -14.58 -9.71 -12.18
C ILE A 302 -13.73 -8.82 -13.08
N PRO A 303 -12.89 -9.40 -13.95
CA PRO A 303 -12.04 -8.62 -14.84
C PRO A 303 -12.89 -7.93 -15.92
N TYR A 304 -12.48 -6.73 -16.28
CA TYR A 304 -13.11 -5.99 -17.37
C TYR A 304 -12.06 -5.23 -18.18
N THR A 305 -12.41 -4.96 -19.43
CA THR A 305 -11.66 -4.09 -20.31
C THR A 305 -12.50 -2.86 -20.63
N TYR A 306 -11.91 -1.67 -20.49
CA TYR A 306 -12.51 -0.40 -20.88
C TYR A 306 -11.56 0.40 -21.77
N SER A 307 -11.90 0.53 -23.04
CA SER A 307 -11.11 1.27 -24.03
C SER A 307 -12.02 1.96 -25.02
N ASP A 308 -11.76 3.24 -25.30
CA ASP A 308 -12.51 4.04 -26.29
C ASP A 308 -14.03 4.05 -26.09
N GLY A 309 -14.47 4.01 -24.82
CA GLY A 309 -15.89 3.97 -24.46
C GLY A 309 -16.56 2.59 -24.59
N ASN A 310 -15.84 1.59 -25.09
CA ASN A 310 -16.29 0.21 -25.12
C ASN A 310 -15.93 -0.50 -23.81
N PHE A 311 -16.91 -1.19 -23.25
CA PHE A 311 -16.79 -1.95 -22.02
C PHE A 311 -17.16 -3.40 -22.28
N SER A 312 -16.29 -4.31 -21.84
CA SER A 312 -16.53 -5.74 -21.90
C SER A 312 -16.04 -6.42 -20.63
N PHE A 313 -16.74 -7.47 -20.23
CA PHE A 313 -16.27 -8.36 -19.18
C PHE A 313 -15.37 -9.43 -19.78
N ASP A 314 -14.27 -9.70 -19.09
CA ASP A 314 -13.43 -10.84 -19.38
C ASP A 314 -13.88 -12.04 -18.52
N THR A 315 -13.50 -13.25 -18.93
CA THR A 315 -13.74 -14.45 -18.12
C THR A 315 -12.71 -14.54 -17.00
N TRP A 316 -13.06 -15.16 -15.89
CA TRP A 316 -12.13 -15.42 -14.78
C TRP A 316 -12.30 -16.83 -14.24
N THR A 317 -11.32 -17.30 -13.48
CA THR A 317 -11.33 -18.65 -12.91
C THR A 317 -11.35 -18.61 -11.38
N THR A 318 -11.99 -19.60 -10.77
CA THR A 318 -11.87 -19.89 -9.33
C THR A 318 -11.53 -21.35 -9.12
N GLU A 319 -10.86 -21.65 -8.03
CA GLU A 319 -10.57 -23.03 -7.61
C GLU A 319 -11.53 -23.46 -6.51
N GLU A 320 -12.31 -24.51 -6.76
CA GLU A 320 -13.24 -25.09 -5.79
C GLU A 320 -13.04 -26.60 -5.69
N SER A 321 -12.73 -27.07 -4.48
CA SER A 321 -12.52 -28.50 -4.18
C SER A 321 -11.49 -29.21 -5.09
N GLY A 322 -10.52 -28.47 -5.63
CA GLY A 322 -9.48 -28.99 -6.52
C GLY A 322 -9.85 -29.00 -8.01
N HIS A 323 -10.94 -28.32 -8.36
CA HIS A 323 -11.41 -28.14 -9.73
C HIS A 323 -11.40 -26.66 -10.12
N THR A 324 -11.11 -26.39 -11.38
CA THR A 324 -11.11 -25.05 -11.95
C THR A 324 -12.48 -24.74 -12.54
N ILE A 325 -13.10 -23.66 -12.10
CA ILE A 325 -14.37 -23.16 -12.63
C ILE A 325 -14.09 -21.87 -13.37
N THR A 326 -14.44 -21.80 -14.66
CA THR A 326 -14.38 -20.56 -15.45
C THR A 326 -15.73 -19.90 -15.45
N TRP A 327 -15.75 -18.62 -15.12
CA TRP A 327 -16.94 -17.79 -14.98
C TRP A 327 -17.01 -16.74 -16.08
N ALA A 328 -18.24 -16.34 -16.39
CA ALA A 328 -18.51 -15.19 -17.24
C ALA A 328 -19.60 -14.32 -16.63
N MET A 329 -19.55 -13.03 -16.97
CA MET A 329 -20.59 -12.07 -16.70
C MET A 329 -21.15 -11.54 -18.02
N THR A 330 -22.43 -11.77 -18.27
CA THR A 330 -23.08 -11.41 -19.55
C THR A 330 -24.30 -10.54 -19.32
N SER A 331 -24.58 -9.59 -20.22
CA SER A 331 -25.81 -8.78 -20.17
C SER A 331 -27.03 -9.68 -20.24
N GLN A 332 -28.06 -9.35 -19.46
CA GLN A 332 -29.41 -9.90 -19.63
C GLN A 332 -30.24 -9.09 -20.61
#